data_AF-A0A0G4N7Q1-F1
#
_entry.id   AF-A0A0G4N7Q1-F1
#
_cell.length_a   1.000
_cell.length_b   1.000
_cell.length_c   1.000
_cell.angle_alpha   90.00
_cell.angle_beta   90.00
_cell.angle_gamma   90.00
#
_symmetry.space_group_name_H-M   'P 1'
#
loop_
_entity.id
_entity.type
_entity.pdbx_description
1 polymer ?
#
loop_
_entity_poly.entity_id
_entity_poly.type
_entity_poly.pdbx_seq_one_letter_code
_entity_poly.pdbx_strand_id
1 'polypeptide(L)'
;MPAFSRLVRFLAKDGITYYGDAILPAGVKDISKAKQARVVTGDIFGQHIVTDKVADIRLLLAPLTPEHVRTVRCLGLNYANHAKESNMAIPTYPILFYKPATALTGPSDPITIPPIAQTGSTLDYECELVVVIGKQATDVSEEDALDYVLGYAVGNDVSHRDWQIKRGGGQWSLGKGYDGWAPWGPGIVTGAAIGDAQRLRISTKVNGQTVQNQTTADMIFGIRK
;
A
#
# COMPACT_ATOMS: atom_id res chain seq x y z
N MET A 1 -13.96 12.14 9.88
CA MET A 1 -13.02 11.03 10.11
C MET A 1 -13.77 9.71 9.96
N PRO A 2 -13.16 8.65 9.44
CA PRO A 2 -13.81 7.34 9.35
C PRO A 2 -14.18 6.80 10.73
N ALA A 3 -15.24 5.99 10.81
CA ALA A 3 -15.71 5.39 12.06
C ALA A 3 -14.83 4.21 12.52
N PHE A 4 -14.03 3.64 11.63
CA PHE A 4 -13.12 2.52 11.91
C PHE A 4 -11.70 3.02 12.25
N SER A 5 -10.91 2.17 12.90
CA SER A 5 -9.47 2.41 13.09
C SER A 5 -8.59 1.62 12.12
N ARG A 6 -8.99 0.38 11.79
CA ARG A 6 -8.23 -0.59 11.01
C ARG A 6 -9.17 -1.31 10.04
N LEU A 7 -9.46 -0.68 8.91
CA LEU A 7 -10.35 -1.25 7.90
C LEU A 7 -9.67 -2.46 7.24
N VAL A 8 -10.34 -3.60 7.28
CA VAL A 8 -9.97 -4.81 6.52
C VAL A 8 -11.13 -5.21 5.62
N ARG A 9 -10.78 -5.70 4.43
CA ARG A 9 -11.71 -6.45 3.58
C ARG A 9 -11.36 -7.92 3.68
N PHE A 10 -12.34 -8.77 3.96
CA PHE A 10 -12.07 -10.17 4.24
C PHE A 10 -13.21 -11.10 3.83
N LEU A 11 -12.84 -12.31 3.42
CA LEU A 11 -13.76 -13.44 3.37
C LEU A 11 -13.92 -13.97 4.79
N ALA A 12 -15.15 -14.04 5.27
CA ALA A 12 -15.46 -14.61 6.57
C ALA A 12 -15.69 -16.12 6.50
N LYS A 13 -15.72 -16.78 7.66
CA LYS A 13 -15.97 -18.23 7.76
C LYS A 13 -17.37 -18.64 7.32
N ASP A 14 -18.34 -17.71 7.37
CA ASP A 14 -19.70 -17.90 6.84
C ASP A 14 -19.75 -17.85 5.29
N GLY A 15 -18.63 -17.59 4.62
CA GLY A 15 -18.53 -17.51 3.16
C GLY A 15 -18.87 -16.15 2.58
N ILE A 16 -19.22 -15.16 3.41
CA ILE A 16 -19.56 -13.81 2.98
C ILE A 16 -18.30 -12.93 3.04
N THR A 17 -18.16 -12.02 2.07
CA THR A 17 -17.11 -10.99 2.10
C THR A 17 -17.63 -9.75 2.80
N TYR A 18 -16.88 -9.25 3.77
CA TYR A 18 -17.20 -8.04 4.52
C TYR A 18 -16.08 -7.02 4.46
N TYR A 19 -16.44 -5.77 4.71
CA TYR A 19 -15.54 -4.81 5.34
C TYR A 19 -15.69 -4.90 6.86
N GLY A 20 -14.62 -4.63 7.60
CA GLY A 20 -14.68 -4.58 9.06
C GLY A 20 -13.55 -3.80 9.70
N ASP A 21 -13.77 -3.38 10.94
CA ASP A 21 -12.74 -2.83 11.81
C ASP A 21 -12.05 -3.97 12.56
N ALA A 22 -10.78 -4.21 12.26
CA ALA A 22 -10.04 -5.37 12.72
C ALA A 22 -9.87 -5.38 14.25
N ILE A 23 -10.22 -6.49 14.88
CA ILE A 23 -10.02 -6.73 16.31
C ILE A 23 -8.66 -7.42 16.47
N LEU A 24 -7.72 -6.72 17.10
CA LEU A 24 -6.37 -7.24 17.38
C LEU A 24 -6.27 -7.77 18.81
N PRO A 25 -5.50 -8.85 19.03
CA PRO A 25 -5.10 -9.24 20.37
C PRO A 25 -4.38 -8.09 21.10
N ALA A 26 -4.50 -8.05 22.43
CA ALA A 26 -3.86 -7.02 23.23
C ALA A 26 -2.35 -6.96 22.96
N GLY A 27 -1.82 -5.74 22.77
CA GLY A 27 -0.41 -5.50 22.47
C GLY A 27 0.05 -5.80 21.03
N VAL A 28 -0.82 -6.37 20.18
CA VAL A 28 -0.49 -6.68 18.79
C VAL A 28 -0.86 -5.50 17.88
N LYS A 29 0.08 -5.06 17.05
CA LYS A 29 -0.12 -4.01 16.04
C LYS A 29 -0.26 -4.53 14.60
N ASP A 30 0.15 -5.77 14.38
CA ASP A 30 0.14 -6.42 13.07
C ASP A 30 -1.27 -6.89 12.70
N ILE A 31 -1.86 -6.23 11.69
CA ILE A 31 -3.22 -6.52 11.22
C ILE A 31 -3.37 -7.92 10.64
N SER A 32 -2.29 -8.53 10.12
CA SER A 32 -2.33 -9.90 9.62
C SER A 32 -2.67 -10.93 10.71
N LYS A 33 -2.56 -10.54 11.98
CA LYS A 33 -2.90 -11.37 13.14
C LYS A 33 -4.37 -11.26 13.56
N ALA A 34 -5.15 -10.36 12.96
CA ALA A 34 -6.57 -10.25 13.23
C ALA A 34 -7.28 -11.57 12.90
N LYS A 35 -8.12 -12.05 13.81
CA LYS A 35 -8.96 -13.24 13.61
C LYS A 35 -10.45 -12.90 13.51
N GLN A 36 -10.81 -11.70 13.92
CA GLN A 36 -12.17 -11.19 13.93
C GLN A 36 -12.16 -9.71 13.56
N ALA A 37 -13.27 -9.23 13.03
CA ALA A 37 -13.50 -7.81 12.80
C ALA A 37 -14.96 -7.47 13.13
N ARG A 38 -15.18 -6.23 13.60
CA ARG A 38 -16.54 -5.67 13.68
C ARG A 38 -16.95 -5.27 12.27
N VAL A 39 -18.06 -5.78 11.78
CA VAL A 39 -18.52 -5.55 10.41
C VAL A 39 -18.81 -4.07 10.20
N VAL A 40 -18.29 -3.53 9.10
CA VAL A 40 -18.56 -2.16 8.62
C VAL A 40 -19.59 -2.24 7.50
N THR A 41 -20.64 -1.44 7.58
CA THR A 41 -21.66 -1.31 6.54
C THR A 41 -21.74 0.12 6.03
N GLY A 42 -22.21 0.29 4.79
CA GLY A 42 -22.26 1.57 4.09
C GLY A 42 -21.11 1.76 3.10
N ASP A 43 -20.91 3.01 2.69
CA ASP A 43 -19.84 3.42 1.78
C ASP A 43 -18.58 3.79 2.59
N ILE A 44 -17.49 3.06 2.37
CA ILE A 44 -16.20 3.26 3.03
C ILE A 44 -15.58 4.65 2.76
N PHE A 45 -15.89 5.26 1.62
CA PHE A 45 -15.49 6.63 1.26
C PHE A 45 -16.57 7.66 1.57
N GLY A 46 -17.78 7.20 1.86
CA GLY A 46 -18.94 8.00 2.21
C GLY A 46 -19.42 7.74 3.64
N GLN A 47 -20.74 7.60 3.80
CA GLN A 47 -21.36 7.29 5.07
C GLN A 47 -21.28 5.79 5.38
N HIS A 48 -20.69 5.46 6.52
CA HIS A 48 -20.55 4.09 7.00
C HIS A 48 -20.66 4.02 8.53
N ILE A 49 -20.95 2.82 9.04
CA ILE A 49 -21.00 2.52 10.47
C ILE A 49 -20.17 1.27 10.79
N VAL A 50 -19.49 1.29 11.94
CA VAL A 50 -18.96 0.08 12.56
C VAL A 50 -20.08 -0.53 13.40
N THR A 51 -20.55 -1.71 13.03
CA THR A 51 -21.67 -2.38 13.71
C THR A 51 -21.19 -3.21 14.91
N ASP A 52 -22.12 -3.64 15.74
CA ASP A 52 -21.84 -4.60 16.82
C ASP A 52 -21.66 -6.05 16.33
N LYS A 53 -21.96 -6.31 15.04
CA LYS A 53 -21.78 -7.64 14.45
C LYS A 53 -20.28 -7.94 14.33
N VAL A 54 -19.83 -8.98 15.00
CA VAL A 54 -18.46 -9.52 14.86
C VAL A 54 -18.49 -10.69 13.88
N ALA A 55 -17.54 -10.73 12.95
CA ALA A 55 -17.37 -11.84 12.02
C ALA A 55 -15.95 -12.44 12.13
N ASP A 56 -15.86 -13.76 12.00
CA ASP A 56 -14.60 -14.49 11.98
C ASP A 56 -13.93 -14.37 10.61
N ILE A 57 -12.69 -13.92 10.59
CA ILE A 57 -11.88 -13.77 9.39
C ILE A 57 -11.38 -15.16 8.95
N ARG A 58 -11.70 -15.55 7.71
CA ARG A 58 -11.09 -16.71 7.05
C ARG A 58 -9.88 -16.30 6.22
N LEU A 59 -10.00 -15.23 5.43
CA LEU A 59 -8.94 -14.75 4.55
C LEU A 59 -9.00 -13.23 4.43
N LEU A 60 -7.87 -12.55 4.62
CA LEU A 60 -7.71 -11.13 4.35
C LEU A 60 -7.52 -10.93 2.84
N LEU A 61 -8.22 -9.95 2.28
CA LEU A 61 -8.21 -9.62 0.86
C LEU A 61 -7.50 -8.29 0.63
N ALA A 62 -7.31 -7.91 -0.64
CA ALA A 62 -6.94 -6.53 -0.97
C ALA A 62 -7.91 -5.56 -0.26
N PRO A 63 -7.41 -4.52 0.45
CA PRO A 63 -8.25 -3.68 1.29
C PRO A 63 -9.36 -2.92 0.56
N LEU A 64 -9.28 -2.76 -0.77
CA LEU A 64 -10.32 -2.19 -1.61
C LEU A 64 -10.58 -3.12 -2.81
N THR A 65 -11.80 -3.07 -3.34
CA THR A 65 -12.12 -3.74 -4.61
C THR A 65 -11.59 -2.92 -5.79
N PRO A 66 -11.41 -3.54 -6.98
CA PRO A 66 -10.95 -2.81 -8.17
C PRO A 66 -11.80 -1.59 -8.52
N GLU A 67 -13.11 -1.65 -8.29
CA GLU A 67 -14.04 -0.56 -8.61
C GLU A 67 -13.82 0.70 -7.75
N HIS A 68 -13.25 0.53 -6.55
CA HIS A 68 -12.90 1.65 -5.68
C HIS A 68 -11.58 2.33 -6.08
N VAL A 69 -10.72 1.67 -6.85
CA VAL A 69 -9.38 2.16 -7.15
C VAL A 69 -9.30 2.63 -8.59
N ARG A 70 -9.37 3.95 -8.79
CA ARG A 70 -9.31 4.55 -10.12
C ARG A 70 -7.89 4.61 -10.68
N THR A 71 -6.91 4.91 -9.84
CA THR A 71 -5.52 5.08 -10.25
C THR A 71 -4.58 4.63 -9.14
N VAL A 72 -3.48 3.98 -9.51
CA VAL A 72 -2.35 3.74 -8.61
C VAL A 72 -1.24 4.71 -9.00
N ARG A 73 -1.02 5.72 -8.16
CA ARG A 73 0.03 6.73 -8.33
C ARG A 73 1.21 6.36 -7.46
N CYS A 74 2.39 6.34 -8.04
CA CYS A 74 3.62 5.93 -7.39
C CYS A 74 4.66 7.05 -7.48
N LEU A 75 5.58 7.08 -6.52
CA LEU A 75 6.62 8.08 -6.42
C LEU A 75 7.98 7.39 -6.39
N GLY A 76 8.79 7.60 -7.43
CA GLY A 76 10.13 7.02 -7.51
C GLY A 76 11.18 7.86 -6.82
N LEU A 77 12.27 7.21 -6.40
CA LEU A 77 13.47 7.85 -5.83
C LEU A 77 13.18 8.75 -4.61
N ASN A 78 12.16 8.42 -3.80
CA ASN A 78 11.74 9.27 -2.68
C ASN A 78 12.49 9.04 -1.37
N TYR A 79 13.41 8.07 -1.28
CA TYR A 79 14.18 7.84 -0.06
C TYR A 79 15.63 8.25 -0.27
N ALA A 80 16.15 9.11 0.61
CA ALA A 80 17.50 9.67 0.48
C ALA A 80 18.58 8.58 0.45
N ASN A 81 18.41 7.50 1.22
CA ASN A 81 19.34 6.37 1.23
C ASN A 81 19.29 5.57 -0.09
N HIS A 82 18.10 5.42 -0.67
CA HIS A 82 17.94 4.74 -1.96
C HIS A 82 18.53 5.54 -3.14
N ALA A 83 18.41 6.89 -3.09
CA ALA A 83 19.04 7.77 -4.08
C ALA A 83 20.58 7.67 -4.02
N LYS A 84 21.15 7.60 -2.82
CA LYS A 84 22.60 7.39 -2.61
C LYS A 84 23.06 6.01 -3.10
N GLU A 85 22.34 4.95 -2.76
CA GLU A 85 22.63 3.58 -3.22
C GLU A 85 22.61 3.45 -4.75
N SER A 86 21.72 4.20 -5.40
CA SER A 86 21.58 4.20 -6.87
C SER A 86 22.54 5.15 -7.59
N ASN A 87 23.42 5.87 -6.88
CA ASN A 87 24.26 6.96 -7.42
C ASN A 87 23.47 8.01 -8.23
N MET A 88 22.21 8.25 -7.86
CA MET A 88 21.36 9.24 -8.52
C MET A 88 21.36 10.55 -7.73
N ALA A 89 21.34 11.68 -8.42
CA ALA A 89 21.16 12.98 -7.78
C ALA A 89 19.80 13.01 -7.06
N ILE A 90 19.75 13.68 -5.91
CA ILE A 90 18.49 13.93 -5.21
C ILE A 90 17.59 14.74 -6.16
N PRO A 91 16.38 14.23 -6.49
CA PRO A 91 15.50 14.90 -7.42
C PRO A 91 14.99 16.23 -6.83
N THR A 92 14.94 17.27 -7.65
CA THR A 92 14.38 18.58 -7.26
C THR A 92 12.85 18.56 -7.22
N TYR A 93 12.23 17.69 -8.02
CA TYR A 93 10.78 17.53 -8.16
C TYR A 93 10.39 16.06 -8.02
N PRO A 94 9.18 15.75 -7.50
CA PRO A 94 8.70 14.38 -7.37
C PRO A 94 8.59 13.68 -8.73
N ILE A 95 9.15 12.47 -8.84
CA ILE A 95 9.07 11.66 -10.06
C ILE A 95 7.89 10.70 -9.96
N LEU A 96 6.77 11.11 -10.54
CA LEU A 96 5.52 10.35 -10.51
C LEU A 96 5.40 9.40 -11.71
N PHE A 97 4.81 8.23 -11.45
CA PHE A 97 4.41 7.29 -12.47
C PHE A 97 3.13 6.54 -12.05
N TYR A 98 2.56 5.80 -12.98
CA TYR A 98 1.34 5.03 -12.75
C TYR A 98 1.61 3.53 -12.87
N LYS A 99 0.92 2.77 -12.03
CA LYS A 99 0.66 1.35 -12.27
C LYS A 99 -0.81 1.18 -12.69
N PRO A 100 -1.12 0.25 -13.60
CA PRO A 100 -2.51 -0.06 -13.92
C PRO A 100 -3.21 -0.66 -12.69
N ALA A 101 -4.52 -0.46 -12.58
CA ALA A 101 -5.30 -1.04 -11.49
C ALA A 101 -5.23 -2.58 -11.45
N THR A 102 -4.99 -3.22 -12.60
CA THR A 102 -4.79 -4.68 -12.70
C THR A 102 -3.52 -5.18 -12.02
N ALA A 103 -2.56 -4.29 -11.73
CA ALA A 103 -1.38 -4.65 -10.94
C ALA A 103 -1.72 -4.89 -9.47
N LEU A 104 -2.84 -4.37 -8.96
CA LEU A 104 -3.21 -4.53 -7.55
C LEU A 104 -3.58 -5.97 -7.24
N THR A 105 -3.05 -6.47 -6.13
CA THR A 105 -3.39 -7.80 -5.60
C THR A 105 -3.40 -7.81 -4.08
N GLY A 106 -3.98 -8.86 -3.49
CA GLY A 106 -4.15 -8.98 -2.06
C GLY A 106 -2.84 -9.23 -1.29
N PRO A 107 -2.89 -9.13 0.04
CA PRO A 107 -1.71 -9.22 0.90
C PRO A 107 -1.09 -10.63 0.97
N SER A 108 -1.77 -11.64 0.43
CA SER A 108 -1.31 -13.03 0.44
C SER A 108 -1.50 -13.73 -0.91
N ASP A 109 -1.82 -12.95 -1.94
CA ASP A 109 -1.95 -13.47 -3.30
C ASP A 109 -0.54 -13.71 -3.88
N PRO A 110 -0.37 -14.71 -4.76
CA PRO A 110 0.91 -14.98 -5.39
C PRO A 110 1.28 -13.87 -6.37
N ILE A 111 2.56 -13.51 -6.40
CA ILE A 111 3.13 -12.59 -7.39
C ILE A 111 3.54 -13.41 -8.62
N THR A 112 2.74 -13.35 -9.68
CA THR A 112 3.03 -14.07 -10.93
C THR A 112 4.12 -13.35 -11.72
N ILE A 113 5.16 -14.08 -12.13
CA ILE A 113 6.25 -13.55 -12.96
C ILE A 113 6.06 -14.02 -14.41
N PRO A 114 5.65 -13.15 -15.34
CA PRO A 114 5.43 -13.52 -16.73
C PRO A 114 6.75 -13.89 -17.43
N PRO A 115 6.75 -14.73 -18.47
CA PRO A 115 7.98 -15.20 -19.13
C PRO A 115 8.94 -14.08 -19.56
N ILE A 116 8.43 -12.95 -20.05
CA ILE A 116 9.24 -11.78 -20.45
C ILE A 116 10.03 -11.16 -19.29
N ALA A 117 9.54 -11.32 -18.06
CA ALA A 117 10.12 -10.83 -16.82
C ALA A 117 10.90 -11.91 -16.05
N GLN A 118 11.02 -13.14 -16.59
CA GLN A 118 11.89 -14.19 -16.05
C GLN A 118 13.32 -14.08 -16.60
N THR A 119 13.54 -13.21 -17.59
CA THR A 119 14.85 -13.00 -18.21
C THR A 119 15.65 -11.95 -17.47
N GLY A 120 16.93 -12.25 -17.18
CA GLY A 120 17.78 -11.37 -16.39
C GLY A 120 17.46 -11.46 -14.89
N SER A 121 18.49 -11.43 -14.04
CA SER A 121 18.33 -11.49 -12.59
C SER A 121 18.10 -10.08 -12.01
N THR A 122 17.04 -9.40 -12.48
CA THR A 122 16.76 -7.99 -12.12
C THR A 122 15.33 -7.73 -11.64
N LEU A 123 14.61 -8.79 -11.27
CA LEU A 123 13.35 -8.68 -10.54
C LEU A 123 13.62 -8.26 -9.10
N ASP A 124 12.83 -7.32 -8.61
CA ASP A 124 13.08 -6.64 -7.35
C ASP A 124 11.78 -6.35 -6.60
N TYR A 125 11.90 -6.23 -5.28
CA TYR A 125 10.85 -5.85 -4.35
C TYR A 125 11.09 -4.42 -3.86
N GLU A 126 10.00 -3.72 -3.54
CA GLU A 126 10.06 -2.35 -3.02
C GLU A 126 8.96 -2.21 -1.97
N CYS A 127 9.29 -2.33 -0.69
CA CYS A 127 8.32 -2.11 0.37
C CYS A 127 8.06 -0.62 0.53
N GLU A 128 6.80 -0.25 0.35
CA GLU A 128 6.37 1.14 0.32
C GLU A 128 5.23 1.41 1.30
N LEU A 129 5.19 2.64 1.83
CA LEU A 129 4.02 3.17 2.52
C LEU A 129 2.98 3.55 1.46
N VAL A 130 1.79 2.95 1.55
CA VAL A 130 0.66 3.29 0.68
C VAL A 130 -0.21 4.30 1.39
N VAL A 131 -0.47 5.43 0.74
CA VAL A 131 -1.41 6.46 1.20
C VAL A 131 -2.73 6.28 0.46
N VAL A 132 -3.83 6.10 1.18
CA VAL A 132 -5.17 5.97 0.60
C VAL A 132 -5.89 7.30 0.70
N ILE A 133 -6.18 7.90 -0.45
CA ILE A 133 -6.94 9.16 -0.53
C ILE A 133 -8.42 8.86 -0.31
N GLY A 134 -9.03 9.55 0.65
CA GLY A 134 -10.41 9.33 1.10
C GLY A 134 -11.43 10.29 0.52
N LYS A 135 -10.98 11.42 -0.06
CA LYS A 135 -11.85 12.48 -0.56
C LYS A 135 -11.28 13.03 -1.88
N GLN A 136 -12.15 13.59 -2.70
CA GLN A 136 -11.71 14.32 -3.90
C GLN A 136 -10.80 15.49 -3.49
N ALA A 137 -9.64 15.59 -4.13
CA ALA A 137 -8.60 16.55 -3.81
C ALA A 137 -8.07 17.18 -5.12
N THR A 138 -7.94 18.50 -5.13
CA THR A 138 -7.35 19.31 -6.21
C THR A 138 -6.65 20.49 -5.56
N ASP A 139 -5.41 20.79 -5.96
CA ASP A 139 -4.62 21.95 -5.50
C ASP A 139 -4.60 22.12 -3.96
N VAL A 140 -4.42 21.01 -3.25
CA VAL A 140 -4.41 20.96 -1.78
C VAL A 140 -3.09 21.47 -1.23
N SER A 141 -3.15 22.31 -0.18
CA SER A 141 -1.97 22.81 0.53
C SER A 141 -1.28 21.70 1.35
N GLU A 142 0.01 21.85 1.67
CA GLU A 142 0.72 20.89 2.54
C GLU A 142 0.10 20.81 3.97
N GLU A 143 -0.48 21.91 4.44
CA GLU A 143 -1.11 22.02 5.76
C GLU A 143 -2.39 21.15 5.82
N ASP A 144 -3.20 21.20 4.75
CA ASP A 144 -4.47 20.49 4.63
C ASP A 144 -4.34 19.06 4.09
N ALA A 145 -3.18 18.69 3.55
CA ALA A 145 -2.97 17.42 2.82
C ALA A 145 -3.48 16.18 3.58
N LEU A 146 -3.23 16.10 4.89
CA LEU A 146 -3.63 14.92 5.68
C LEU A 146 -5.14 14.80 5.89
N ASP A 147 -5.92 15.87 5.71
CA ASP A 147 -7.38 15.84 5.85
C ASP A 147 -8.09 15.10 4.70
N TYR A 148 -7.35 14.87 3.61
CA TYR A 148 -7.79 14.11 2.44
C TYR A 148 -7.37 12.63 2.51
N VAL A 149 -6.54 12.24 3.49
CA VAL A 149 -6.07 10.87 3.65
C VAL A 149 -7.07 10.05 4.46
N LEU A 150 -7.57 8.95 3.89
CA LEU A 150 -8.39 7.97 4.60
C LEU A 150 -7.56 7.19 5.63
N GLY A 151 -6.36 6.82 5.21
CA GLY A 151 -5.42 6.05 6.01
C GLY A 151 -4.27 5.52 5.18
N TYR A 152 -3.57 4.56 5.77
CA TYR A 152 -2.29 4.06 5.29
C TYR A 152 -2.28 2.53 5.24
N ALA A 153 -1.55 1.97 4.29
CA ALA A 153 -1.34 0.55 4.13
C ALA A 153 0.12 0.25 3.78
N VAL A 154 0.46 -1.02 3.67
CA VAL A 154 1.76 -1.47 3.14
C VAL A 154 1.58 -1.91 1.70
N GLY A 155 2.53 -1.60 0.84
CA GLY A 155 2.56 -2.03 -0.56
C GLY A 155 3.91 -2.62 -0.94
N ASN A 156 3.92 -3.40 -2.02
CA ASN A 156 5.13 -3.84 -2.70
C ASN A 156 5.12 -3.37 -4.16
N ASP A 157 5.98 -2.45 -4.54
CA ASP A 157 6.14 -1.99 -5.92
C ASP A 157 7.09 -2.92 -6.69
N VAL A 158 6.57 -4.10 -7.04
CA VAL A 158 7.35 -5.11 -7.76
C VAL A 158 7.85 -4.54 -9.08
N SER A 159 9.14 -4.74 -9.33
CA SER A 159 9.87 -4.05 -10.38
C SER A 159 10.82 -4.97 -11.11
N HIS A 160 10.99 -4.77 -12.40
CA HIS A 160 12.03 -5.41 -13.19
C HIS A 160 12.97 -4.36 -13.74
N ARG A 161 14.18 -4.26 -13.17
CA ARG A 161 15.08 -3.12 -13.37
C ARG A 161 15.55 -2.96 -14.81
N ASP A 162 15.77 -4.05 -15.52
CA ASP A 162 16.13 -3.95 -16.95
C ASP A 162 15.00 -3.37 -17.80
N TRP A 163 13.76 -3.80 -17.58
CA TRP A 163 12.59 -3.26 -18.29
C TRP A 163 12.25 -1.84 -17.84
N GLN A 164 12.50 -1.50 -16.58
CA GLN A 164 12.31 -0.16 -16.03
C GLN A 164 13.33 0.85 -16.59
N ILE A 165 14.63 0.52 -16.55
CA ILE A 165 15.72 1.49 -16.74
C ILE A 165 16.34 1.37 -18.13
N LYS A 166 16.66 0.15 -18.58
CA LYS A 166 17.47 -0.05 -19.79
C LYS A 166 16.64 -0.15 -21.06
N ARG A 167 15.47 -0.80 -20.97
CA ARG A 167 14.62 -1.13 -22.13
C ARG A 167 13.37 -0.28 -22.24
N GLY A 168 12.95 0.36 -21.16
CA GLY A 168 11.69 1.10 -21.06
C GLY A 168 11.64 2.45 -21.78
N GLY A 169 12.71 2.88 -22.47
CA GLY A 169 12.73 4.14 -23.21
C GLY A 169 12.46 5.38 -22.35
N GLY A 170 12.84 5.34 -21.07
CA GLY A 170 12.55 6.40 -20.09
C GLY A 170 11.18 6.29 -19.40
N GLN A 171 10.35 5.31 -19.78
CA GLN A 171 9.08 5.00 -19.13
C GLN A 171 9.21 3.77 -18.23
N TRP A 172 8.66 3.84 -17.01
CA TRP A 172 8.80 2.74 -16.04
C TRP A 172 7.68 1.71 -16.12
N SER A 173 6.61 1.98 -16.86
CA SER A 173 5.39 1.17 -16.89
C SER A 173 5.64 -0.29 -17.28
N LEU A 174 6.51 -0.57 -18.27
CA LEU A 174 6.80 -1.95 -18.68
C LEU A 174 7.59 -2.72 -17.62
N GLY A 175 8.37 -2.03 -16.80
CA GLY A 175 9.12 -2.64 -15.70
C GLY A 175 8.33 -2.78 -14.41
N LYS A 176 7.11 -2.22 -14.32
CA LYS A 176 6.35 -2.17 -13.06
C LYS A 176 4.88 -2.56 -13.21
N GLY A 177 4.32 -2.56 -14.42
CA GLY A 177 2.88 -2.56 -14.65
C GLY A 177 2.24 -3.91 -14.92
N TYR A 178 2.91 -5.04 -14.69
CA TYR A 178 2.29 -6.36 -14.90
C TYR A 178 1.21 -6.65 -13.84
N ASP A 179 0.27 -7.52 -14.18
CA ASP A 179 -0.80 -7.93 -13.27
C ASP A 179 -0.23 -8.57 -11.99
N GLY A 180 -0.75 -8.18 -10.84
CA GLY A 180 -0.28 -8.63 -9.52
C GLY A 180 1.04 -8.03 -9.03
N TRP A 181 1.63 -7.05 -9.74
CA TRP A 181 2.90 -6.42 -9.35
C TRP A 181 2.76 -5.24 -8.38
N ALA A 182 1.57 -5.00 -7.83
CA ALA A 182 1.30 -4.10 -6.73
C ALA A 182 0.51 -4.81 -5.58
N PRO A 183 1.09 -5.85 -4.93
CA PRO A 183 0.50 -6.39 -3.72
C PRO A 183 0.40 -5.33 -2.63
N TRP A 184 -0.71 -5.30 -1.91
CA TRP A 184 -0.90 -4.33 -0.83
C TRP A 184 -1.88 -4.80 0.25
N GLY A 185 -1.81 -4.17 1.42
CA GLY A 185 -2.63 -4.46 2.59
C GLY A 185 -1.79 -4.71 3.84
N PRO A 186 -2.24 -5.58 4.77
CA PRO A 186 -3.49 -6.34 4.77
C PRO A 186 -4.75 -5.55 5.16
N GLY A 187 -4.62 -4.26 5.43
CA GLY A 187 -5.73 -3.35 5.75
C GLY A 187 -5.31 -1.90 5.61
N ILE A 188 -6.26 -0.99 5.84
CA ILE A 188 -6.05 0.46 5.86
C ILE A 188 -6.15 0.93 7.31
N VAL A 189 -5.12 1.61 7.80
CA VAL A 189 -5.04 2.10 9.17
C VAL A 189 -5.13 3.61 9.19
N THR A 190 -6.00 4.15 10.03
CA THR A 190 -6.20 5.60 10.10
C THR A 190 -5.00 6.30 10.73
N GLY A 191 -4.80 7.59 10.40
CA GLY A 191 -3.78 8.43 11.02
C GLY A 191 -3.88 8.43 12.55
N ALA A 192 -5.10 8.49 13.08
CA ALA A 192 -5.36 8.44 14.53
C ALA A 192 -4.84 7.14 15.18
N ALA A 193 -4.86 6.01 14.48
CA ALA A 193 -4.43 4.72 15.01
C ALA A 193 -2.93 4.44 14.81
N ILE A 194 -2.27 5.01 13.78
CA ILE A 194 -0.83 4.82 13.54
C ILE A 194 0.05 5.91 14.17
N GLY A 195 -0.51 7.09 14.46
CA GLY A 195 0.26 8.26 14.87
C GLY A 195 0.89 8.98 13.67
N ASP A 196 2.16 9.33 13.79
CA ASP A 196 2.89 10.07 12.74
C ASP A 196 3.38 9.14 11.62
N ALA A 197 2.68 9.20 10.48
CA ALA A 197 3.00 8.41 9.29
C ALA A 197 4.38 8.74 8.68
N GLN A 198 4.93 9.92 8.96
CA GLN A 198 6.26 10.34 8.53
C GLN A 198 7.37 9.73 9.40
N ARG A 199 7.05 8.97 10.45
CA ARG A 199 8.04 8.44 11.41
C ARG A 199 7.85 6.95 11.70
N LEU A 200 7.51 6.19 10.67
CA LEU A 200 7.30 4.74 10.74
C LEU A 200 8.57 3.99 10.34
N ARG A 201 8.78 2.82 10.93
CA ARG A 201 9.74 1.84 10.42
C ARG A 201 9.12 1.09 9.25
N ILE A 202 9.89 0.90 8.19
CA ILE A 202 9.50 0.13 7.01
C ILE A 202 10.58 -0.88 6.67
N SER A 203 10.19 -2.12 6.33
CA SER A 203 11.16 -3.19 6.10
C SER A 203 10.59 -4.28 5.20
N THR A 204 11.49 -4.97 4.51
CA THR A 204 11.16 -6.14 3.67
C THR A 204 11.91 -7.35 4.18
N LYS A 205 11.22 -8.49 4.18
CA LYS A 205 11.84 -9.81 4.43
C LYS A 205 11.57 -10.74 3.27
N VAL A 206 12.62 -11.43 2.82
CA VAL A 206 12.53 -12.51 1.82
C VAL A 206 13.03 -13.79 2.47
N ASN A 207 12.21 -14.84 2.49
CA ASN A 207 12.52 -16.11 3.16
C ASN A 207 13.00 -15.94 4.62
N GLY A 208 12.38 -15.00 5.34
CA GLY A 208 12.71 -14.68 6.74
C GLY A 208 13.91 -13.75 6.94
N GLN A 209 14.72 -13.50 5.91
CA GLN A 209 15.88 -12.61 5.98
C GLN A 209 15.47 -11.17 5.69
N THR A 210 15.92 -10.23 6.52
CA THR A 210 15.65 -8.79 6.31
C THR A 210 16.57 -8.25 5.22
N VAL A 211 15.98 -7.67 4.18
CA VAL A 211 16.69 -7.18 2.99
C VAL A 211 16.51 -5.67 2.77
N GLN A 212 15.49 -5.07 3.37
CA GLN A 212 15.33 -3.62 3.47
C GLN A 212 14.91 -3.27 4.90
N ASN A 213 15.42 -2.17 5.45
CA ASN A 213 15.12 -1.77 6.82
C ASN A 213 15.32 -0.24 7.03
N GLN A 214 14.32 0.53 6.64
CA GLN A 214 14.36 1.99 6.57
C GLN A 214 13.31 2.66 7.47
N THR A 215 13.19 3.98 7.38
CA THR A 215 12.17 4.77 8.07
C THR A 215 11.52 5.75 7.10
N THR A 216 10.20 5.97 7.23
CA THR A 216 9.49 6.98 6.42
C THR A 216 9.99 8.40 6.71
N ALA A 217 10.74 8.61 7.80
CA ALA A 217 11.40 9.89 8.09
C ALA A 217 12.49 10.27 7.06
N ASP A 218 12.97 9.30 6.27
CA ASP A 218 14.01 9.52 5.25
C ASP A 218 13.42 9.91 3.88
N MET A 219 12.10 10.16 3.80
CA MET A 219 11.46 10.62 2.56
C MET A 219 11.95 12.02 2.18
N ILE A 220 12.31 12.21 0.91
CA ILE A 220 12.74 13.48 0.33
C ILE A 220 11.53 14.42 0.17
N PHE A 221 10.43 13.88 -0.33
CA PHE A 221 9.11 14.49 -0.36
C PHE A 221 8.23 13.76 0.66
N GLY A 222 7.96 14.42 1.78
CA GLY A 222 7.12 13.87 2.84
C GLY A 222 5.65 13.73 2.41
N ILE A 223 4.84 13.06 3.22
CA ILE A 223 3.44 12.71 2.89
C ILE A 223 2.56 13.95 2.61
N ARG A 224 2.89 15.07 3.24
CA ARG A 224 2.18 16.35 3.06
C ARG A 224 2.54 17.08 1.76
N LYS A 225 3.68 16.74 1.15
CA LYS A 225 4.34 17.49 0.07
C LYS A 225 4.22 16.81 -1.28
#